data_AF-A0A813UV47-F1
#
_entry.id   AF-A0A813UV47-F1
#
_cell.length_a   1.000
_cell.length_b   1.000
_cell.length_c   1.000
_cell.angle_alpha   90.00
_cell.angle_beta   90.00
_cell.angle_gamma   90.00
#
_symmetry.space_group_name_H-M   'P 1'
#
loop_
_entity.id
_entity.type
_entity.pdbx_description
1 polymer ?
#
loop_
_entity_poly.entity_id
_entity_poly.type
_entity_poly.pdbx_seq_one_letter_code
_entity_poly.pdbx_strand_id
1 'polypeptide(L)'
;MNNFSDTKPGLYPTLPAAEPDARASDACEPNSRDPHGINTHLQLDFYRVIGEPDRSAYSFALLHKGASKVYHYSKVIIYRFLTIFVGLPLMLIWGLIFGTYTFAMIWILTPVRRLSISAIGEIGVYIQAICDAVIAPVFRSMGQIYSSVHTTISTRQLEAVKQIQV
;
A
#
# COMPACT_ATOMS: atom_id res chain seq x y z
N MET A 1 -44.02 -49.30 72.26
CA MET A 1 -43.18 -48.11 72.45
C MET A 1 -42.77 -47.61 71.08
N ASN A 2 -43.26 -46.41 70.80
CA ASN A 2 -43.08 -45.65 69.57
C ASN A 2 -41.59 -45.45 69.28
N ASN A 3 -41.21 -45.34 68.01
CA ASN A 3 -40.37 -44.26 67.51
C ASN A 3 -40.59 -44.14 65.99
N PHE A 4 -41.45 -43.18 65.64
CA PHE A 4 -41.77 -42.71 64.30
C PHE A 4 -41.15 -41.32 64.16
N SER A 5 -39.91 -41.28 63.66
CA SER A 5 -39.11 -40.13 63.17
C SER A 5 -37.67 -40.68 63.07
N ASP A 6 -37.10 -40.91 61.89
CA ASP A 6 -36.57 -39.82 61.09
C ASP A 6 -36.65 -40.05 59.58
N THR A 7 -37.06 -38.96 58.94
CA THR A 7 -37.20 -38.66 57.53
C THR A 7 -35.94 -38.95 56.73
N LYS A 8 -36.10 -39.57 55.55
CA LYS A 8 -35.09 -39.58 54.47
C LYS A 8 -34.65 -38.15 54.12
N PRO A 9 -33.35 -37.93 53.91
CA PRO A 9 -32.92 -37.20 52.73
C PRO A 9 -31.92 -38.02 51.91
N GLY A 10 -32.04 -37.91 50.58
CA GLY A 10 -31.26 -38.66 49.61
C GLY A 10 -29.75 -38.58 49.84
N LEU A 11 -29.15 -39.73 50.12
CA LEU A 11 -27.72 -39.91 50.19
C LEU A 11 -27.23 -40.35 48.80
N TYR A 12 -26.98 -39.38 47.92
CA TYR A 12 -26.12 -39.64 46.77
C TYR A 12 -24.76 -40.09 47.31
N PRO A 13 -24.14 -41.15 46.77
CA PRO A 13 -22.74 -41.43 47.06
C PRO A 13 -21.96 -40.16 46.70
N THR A 14 -21.14 -39.65 47.61
CA THR A 14 -20.20 -38.58 47.31
C THR A 14 -19.34 -39.04 46.15
N LEU A 15 -19.62 -38.50 44.97
CA LEU A 15 -18.81 -38.69 43.77
C LEU A 15 -17.40 -38.21 44.12
N PRO A 16 -16.34 -39.01 43.85
CA PRO A 16 -14.98 -38.55 44.07
C PRO A 16 -14.82 -37.23 43.33
N ALA A 17 -14.32 -36.20 44.04
CA ALA A 17 -14.09 -34.89 43.49
C ALA A 17 -13.41 -35.05 42.12
N ALA A 18 -14.11 -34.64 41.06
CA ALA A 18 -13.54 -34.64 39.72
C ALA A 18 -12.24 -33.83 39.80
N GLU A 19 -11.12 -34.49 39.51
CA GLU A 19 -9.83 -33.83 39.35
C GLU A 19 -10.03 -32.61 38.43
N PRO A 20 -9.41 -31.46 38.74
CA PRO A 20 -9.54 -30.29 37.89
C PRO A 20 -8.98 -30.67 36.52
N ASP A 21 -9.85 -30.72 35.53
CA ASP A 21 -9.47 -31.07 34.19
C ASP A 21 -8.52 -30.00 33.66
N ALA A 22 -7.32 -30.44 33.30
CA ALA A 22 -6.25 -29.62 32.73
C ALA A 22 -6.61 -29.10 31.32
N ARG A 23 -7.72 -28.38 31.20
CA ARG A 23 -8.21 -27.70 29.99
C ARG A 23 -8.53 -26.22 30.22
N ALA A 24 -8.17 -25.66 31.36
CA ALA A 24 -8.28 -24.22 31.60
C ALA A 24 -7.21 -23.37 30.86
N SER A 25 -6.38 -23.98 30.01
CA SER A 25 -5.36 -23.25 29.25
C SER A 25 -5.25 -23.78 27.83
N ASP A 26 -6.27 -23.57 27.00
CA ASP A 26 -5.99 -23.23 25.61
C ASP A 26 -7.20 -22.54 24.94
N ALA A 27 -6.87 -21.52 24.16
CA ALA A 27 -7.73 -20.69 23.30
C ALA A 27 -8.61 -19.63 23.98
N CYS A 28 -8.22 -18.37 23.72
CA CYS A 28 -9.12 -17.24 23.56
C CYS A 28 -10.26 -17.63 22.59
N GLU A 29 -11.40 -18.05 23.11
CA GLU A 29 -12.64 -18.29 22.35
C GLU A 29 -13.34 -16.95 22.14
N PRO A 30 -13.42 -16.40 20.91
CA PRO A 30 -13.99 -15.07 20.67
C PRO A 30 -15.54 -15.03 20.75
N ASN A 31 -16.20 -16.07 21.27
CA ASN A 31 -17.64 -16.08 21.48
C ASN A 31 -18.03 -17.04 22.62
N SER A 32 -17.69 -16.69 23.86
CA SER A 32 -18.34 -17.34 25.01
C SER A 32 -19.83 -16.99 24.99
N ARG A 33 -20.67 -17.99 24.66
CA ARG A 33 -22.14 -17.86 24.68
C ARG A 33 -22.73 -17.70 26.09
N ASP A 34 -21.92 -17.86 27.14
CA ASP A 34 -22.29 -17.58 28.52
C ASP A 34 -21.14 -16.85 29.24
N PRO A 35 -21.06 -15.51 29.13
CA PRO A 35 -20.02 -14.71 29.77
C PRO A 35 -20.08 -14.72 31.30
N HIS A 36 -21.24 -15.06 31.89
CA HIS A 36 -21.49 -14.93 33.33
C HIS A 36 -21.64 -16.28 34.05
N GLY A 37 -21.54 -17.40 33.32
CA GLY A 37 -21.60 -18.75 33.89
C GLY A 37 -22.91 -19.08 34.62
N ILE A 38 -23.97 -18.31 34.36
CA ILE A 38 -25.26 -18.43 35.05
C ILE A 38 -26.02 -19.69 34.61
N ASN A 39 -25.69 -20.23 33.43
CA ASN A 39 -26.34 -21.42 32.86
C ASN A 39 -25.45 -22.67 32.97
N THR A 40 -24.59 -22.74 33.99
CA THR A 40 -23.76 -23.92 34.28
C THR A 40 -24.58 -25.20 34.48
N HIS A 41 -25.77 -25.08 35.07
CA HIS A 41 -26.70 -26.20 35.25
C HIS A 41 -27.38 -26.69 33.94
N LEU A 42 -27.34 -25.90 32.86
CA LEU A 42 -27.85 -26.25 31.53
C LEU A 42 -26.74 -26.74 30.59
N GLN A 43 -25.50 -26.86 31.08
CA GLN A 43 -24.42 -27.50 30.33
C GLN A 43 -24.65 -29.02 30.31
N LEU A 44 -25.56 -29.42 29.44
CA LEU A 44 -25.85 -30.82 29.19
C LEU A 44 -24.70 -31.40 28.40
N ASP A 45 -24.04 -32.40 28.97
CA ASP A 45 -23.19 -33.32 28.22
C ASP A 45 -24.07 -34.13 27.26
N PHE A 46 -24.38 -33.55 26.10
CA PHE A 46 -25.16 -34.19 25.03
C PHE A 46 -24.58 -35.55 24.62
N TYR A 47 -23.27 -35.71 24.82
CA TYR A 47 -22.55 -36.96 24.71
C TYR A 47 -23.18 -38.11 25.51
N ARG A 48 -23.61 -37.80 26.74
CA ARG A 48 -24.19 -38.75 27.68
C ARG A 48 -25.68 -39.00 27.45
N VAL A 49 -26.38 -38.03 26.84
CA VAL A 49 -27.80 -38.12 26.46
C VAL A 49 -27.99 -38.95 25.19
N ILE A 50 -27.05 -38.89 24.25
CA ILE A 50 -27.13 -39.59 22.95
C ILE A 50 -26.54 -41.01 23.02
N GLY A 51 -25.78 -41.34 24.08
CA GLY A 51 -25.31 -42.71 24.32
C GLY A 51 -24.17 -43.19 23.40
N GLU A 52 -23.36 -42.26 22.88
CA GLU A 52 -22.18 -42.62 22.08
C GLU A 52 -21.05 -43.23 22.95
N PRO A 53 -20.29 -44.24 22.46
CA PRO A 53 -19.27 -44.95 23.24
C PRO A 53 -18.07 -44.06 23.62
N ASP A 54 -17.71 -44.05 24.91
CA ASP A 54 -16.63 -43.26 25.57
C ASP A 54 -15.44 -42.92 24.67
N ARG A 55 -15.31 -41.63 24.28
CA ARG A 55 -14.14 -40.82 23.84
C ARG A 55 -13.06 -41.47 22.95
N SER A 56 -13.24 -42.72 22.55
CA SER A 56 -12.29 -43.63 21.91
C SER A 56 -12.40 -43.58 20.40
N ALA A 57 -13.40 -42.87 19.86
CA ALA A 57 -13.39 -42.34 18.50
C ALA A 57 -12.45 -41.10 18.35
N TYR A 58 -11.40 -41.03 19.17
CA TYR A 58 -10.33 -40.02 19.08
C TYR A 58 -9.74 -39.93 17.66
N SER A 59 -9.78 -41.03 16.90
CA SER A 59 -9.36 -41.10 15.51
C SER A 59 -10.13 -40.11 14.61
N PHE A 60 -11.46 -40.05 14.69
CA PHE A 60 -12.25 -39.19 13.81
C PHE A 60 -12.11 -37.70 14.18
N ALA A 61 -12.05 -37.38 15.48
CA ALA A 61 -11.82 -36.01 15.93
C ALA A 61 -10.41 -35.50 15.55
N LEU A 62 -9.39 -36.36 15.63
CA LEU A 62 -8.04 -36.01 15.22
C LEU A 62 -7.91 -35.91 13.70
N LEU A 63 -8.56 -36.80 12.95
CA LEU A 63 -8.64 -36.73 11.49
C LEU A 63 -9.35 -35.47 11.03
N HIS A 64 -10.45 -35.08 11.66
CA HIS A 64 -11.18 -33.86 11.33
C HIS A 64 -10.34 -32.61 11.61
N LYS A 65 -9.69 -32.53 12.78
CA LYS A 65 -8.78 -31.42 13.12
C LYS A 65 -7.53 -31.38 12.24
N GLY A 66 -6.98 -32.55 11.89
CA GLY A 66 -5.83 -32.70 11.01
C GLY A 66 -6.15 -32.30 9.58
N ALA A 67 -7.27 -32.77 9.03
CA ALA A 67 -7.75 -32.44 7.70
C ALA A 67 -7.99 -30.93 7.55
N SER A 68 -8.63 -30.30 8.54
CA SER A 68 -8.84 -28.84 8.54
C SER A 68 -7.51 -28.08 8.49
N LYS A 69 -6.51 -28.48 9.31
CA LYS A 69 -5.18 -27.86 9.27
C LYS A 69 -4.50 -28.07 7.91
N VAL A 70 -4.45 -29.30 7.41
CA VAL A 70 -3.82 -29.64 6.12
C VAL A 70 -4.50 -28.90 4.96
N TYR A 71 -5.82 -28.73 4.99
CA TYR A 71 -6.55 -27.94 4.01
C TYR A 71 -6.11 -26.46 4.02
N HIS A 72 -5.98 -25.85 5.20
CA HIS A 72 -5.50 -24.47 5.31
C HIS A 72 -4.04 -24.28 4.88
N TYR A 73 -3.16 -25.24 5.18
CA TYR A 73 -1.77 -25.18 4.72
C TYR A 73 -1.64 -25.42 3.21
N SER A 74 -2.35 -26.41 2.67
CA SER A 74 -2.31 -26.75 1.25
C SER A 74 -2.76 -25.59 0.36
N LYS A 75 -3.83 -24.87 0.74
CA LYS A 75 -4.24 -23.66 0.01
C LYS A 75 -3.13 -22.59 0.01
N VAL A 76 -2.50 -22.32 1.15
CA VAL A 76 -1.45 -21.27 1.20
C VAL A 76 -0.24 -21.66 0.36
N ILE A 77 0.15 -22.94 0.42
CA ILE A 77 1.29 -23.46 -0.32
C ILE A 77 0.99 -23.45 -1.84
N ILE A 78 -0.19 -23.92 -2.27
CA ILE A 78 -0.55 -23.93 -3.70
C ILE A 78 -0.64 -22.51 -4.26
N TYR A 79 -1.19 -21.55 -3.50
CA TYR A 79 -1.23 -20.14 -3.93
C TYR A 79 0.18 -19.55 -4.08
N ARG A 80 1.08 -19.85 -3.13
CA ARG A 80 2.48 -19.38 -3.20
C ARG A 80 3.23 -19.99 -4.38
N PHE A 81 3.14 -21.30 -4.57
CA PHE A 81 3.76 -21.97 -5.71
C PHE A 81 3.19 -21.43 -7.03
N LEU A 82 1.87 -21.32 -7.16
CA LEU A 82 1.25 -20.80 -8.38
C LEU A 82 1.68 -19.36 -8.67
N THR A 83 1.80 -18.52 -7.64
CA THR A 83 2.28 -17.14 -7.78
C THR A 83 3.74 -17.09 -8.24
N ILE A 84 4.59 -18.00 -7.77
CA ILE A 84 5.99 -18.05 -8.22
C ILE A 84 6.07 -18.62 -9.65
N PHE A 85 5.37 -19.72 -9.92
CA PHE A 85 5.38 -20.38 -11.22
C PHE A 85 4.72 -19.56 -12.32
N VAL A 86 3.69 -18.78 -12.02
CA VAL A 86 3.02 -17.91 -13.00
C VAL A 86 3.63 -16.51 -12.98
N GLY A 87 3.96 -15.98 -11.80
CA GLY A 87 4.51 -14.63 -11.65
C GLY A 87 5.90 -14.47 -12.25
N LEU A 88 6.79 -15.45 -12.08
CA LEU A 88 8.14 -15.40 -12.65
C LEU A 88 8.14 -15.37 -14.19
N PRO A 89 7.47 -16.28 -14.92
CA PRO A 89 7.41 -16.19 -16.38
C PRO A 89 6.62 -14.99 -16.85
N LEU A 90 5.57 -14.58 -16.13
CA LEU A 90 4.80 -13.39 -16.49
C LEU A 90 5.68 -12.14 -16.40
N MET A 91 6.46 -11.97 -15.32
CA MET A 91 7.42 -10.87 -15.17
C MET A 91 8.49 -10.89 -16.28
N LEU A 92 8.97 -12.08 -16.66
CA LEU A 92 9.93 -12.23 -17.75
C LEU A 92 9.34 -11.75 -19.09
N ILE A 93 8.11 -12.17 -19.40
CA ILE A 93 7.40 -11.79 -20.63
C ILE A 93 7.14 -10.27 -20.64
N TRP A 94 6.63 -9.73 -19.55
CA TRP A 94 6.41 -8.29 -19.42
C TRP A 94 7.70 -7.49 -19.53
N GLY A 95 8.79 -7.96 -18.91
CA GLY A 95 10.11 -7.34 -19.02
C GLY A 95 10.63 -7.34 -20.46
N LEU A 96 10.41 -8.43 -21.21
CA LEU A 96 10.80 -8.52 -22.63
C LEU A 96 9.96 -7.57 -23.50
N ILE A 97 8.65 -7.48 -23.27
CA ILE A 97 7.75 -6.55 -23.96
C ILE A 97 8.17 -5.10 -23.66
N PHE A 98 8.39 -4.75 -22.40
CA PHE A 98 8.84 -3.41 -22.03
C PHE A 98 10.23 -3.08 -22.55
N GLY A 99 11.15 -4.05 -22.56
CA GLY A 99 12.49 -3.89 -23.12
C GLY A 99 12.46 -3.61 -24.61
N THR A 100 11.72 -4.42 -25.37
CA THR A 100 11.53 -4.21 -26.82
C THR A 100 10.76 -2.93 -27.13
N TYR A 101 9.74 -2.58 -26.33
CA TYR A 101 9.02 -1.32 -26.44
C TYR A 101 9.94 -0.12 -26.22
N THR A 102 10.76 -0.15 -25.16
CA THR A 102 11.71 0.93 -24.86
C THR A 102 12.79 1.02 -25.93
N PHE A 103 13.25 -0.12 -26.46
CA PHE A 103 14.16 -0.16 -27.60
C PHE A 103 13.53 0.49 -28.84
N ALA A 104 12.33 0.08 -29.24
CA ALA A 104 11.62 0.72 -30.35
C ALA A 104 11.38 2.21 -30.10
N MET A 105 11.01 2.58 -28.87
CA MET A 105 10.83 3.97 -28.47
C MET A 105 12.14 4.75 -28.62
N ILE A 106 13.29 4.30 -28.12
CA ILE A 106 14.53 5.06 -28.29
C ILE A 106 14.91 5.15 -29.77
N TRP A 107 14.74 4.09 -30.55
CA TRP A 107 15.10 4.06 -31.97
C TRP A 107 14.19 4.92 -32.85
N ILE A 108 12.90 5.06 -32.51
CA ILE A 108 11.94 5.88 -33.27
C ILE A 108 11.86 7.31 -32.69
N LEU A 109 11.87 7.45 -31.37
CA LEU A 109 11.80 8.75 -30.71
C LEU A 109 13.09 9.54 -30.88
N THR A 110 14.26 8.90 -30.97
CA THR A 110 15.52 9.62 -31.24
C THR A 110 15.49 10.35 -32.58
N PRO A 111 15.18 9.72 -33.73
CA PRO A 111 15.08 10.44 -35.00
C PRO A 111 13.94 11.46 -34.95
N VAL A 112 12.78 11.15 -34.36
CA VAL A 112 11.70 12.14 -34.21
C VAL A 112 12.14 13.35 -33.40
N ARG A 113 12.88 13.15 -32.30
CA ARG A 113 13.43 14.22 -31.46
C ARG A 113 14.51 15.03 -32.19
N ARG A 114 15.35 14.37 -32.97
CA ARG A 114 16.35 15.06 -33.80
C ARG A 114 15.68 15.91 -34.86
N LEU A 115 14.68 15.37 -35.55
CA LEU A 115 13.90 16.08 -36.56
C LEU A 115 13.10 17.24 -35.96
N SER A 116 12.52 17.09 -34.77
CA SER A 116 11.79 18.19 -34.12
C SER A 116 12.71 19.34 -33.74
N ILE A 117 13.90 19.06 -33.17
CA ILE A 117 14.88 20.09 -32.84
C ILE A 117 15.40 20.78 -34.12
N SER A 118 15.67 20.01 -35.18
CA SER A 118 16.07 20.56 -36.48
C SER A 118 14.98 21.47 -37.08
N ALA A 119 13.71 21.04 -37.06
CA ALA A 119 12.61 21.85 -37.57
C ALA A 119 12.41 23.15 -36.77
N ILE A 120 12.52 23.08 -35.44
CA ILE A 120 12.42 24.26 -34.57
C ILE A 120 13.61 25.22 -34.79
N GLY A 121 14.81 24.68 -35.06
CA GLY A 121 16.00 25.48 -35.36
C GLY A 121 15.81 26.40 -36.55
N GLU A 122 15.22 25.89 -37.63
CA GLU A 122 14.90 26.69 -38.83
C GLU A 122 13.92 27.82 -38.50
N ILE A 123 12.83 27.52 -37.77
CA ILE A 123 11.88 28.55 -37.28
C ILE A 123 12.60 29.60 -36.42
N GLY A 124 13.53 29.18 -35.57
CA GLY A 124 14.32 30.08 -34.73
C GLY A 124 15.10 31.11 -35.53
N VAL A 125 15.69 30.71 -36.66
CA VAL A 125 16.41 31.62 -37.56
C VAL A 125 15.47 32.65 -38.19
N TYR A 126 14.27 32.24 -38.62
CA TYR A 126 13.27 33.18 -39.15
C TYR A 126 12.81 34.18 -38.09
N ILE A 127 12.54 33.72 -36.87
CA ILE A 127 12.16 34.59 -35.76
C ILE A 127 13.30 35.54 -35.41
N GLN A 128 14.53 35.06 -35.39
CA GLN A 128 15.70 35.91 -35.11
C GLN A 128 15.87 37.00 -36.18
N ALA A 129 15.70 36.68 -37.46
CA ALA A 129 15.74 37.67 -38.53
C ALA A 129 14.63 38.74 -38.40
N ILE A 130 13.41 38.34 -37.99
CA ILE A 130 12.31 39.28 -37.74
C ILE A 130 12.61 40.15 -36.52
N CYS A 131 13.13 39.56 -35.44
CA CYS A 131 13.58 40.29 -34.27
C CYS A 131 14.67 41.31 -34.63
N ASP A 132 15.67 40.93 -35.43
CA ASP A 132 16.71 41.86 -35.87
C ASP A 132 16.16 42.96 -36.78
N ALA A 133 15.15 42.68 -37.60
CA ALA A 133 14.50 43.69 -38.44
C ALA A 133 13.61 44.68 -37.67
N VAL A 134 12.95 44.25 -36.59
CA VAL A 134 11.95 45.07 -35.87
C VAL A 134 12.48 45.61 -34.55
N ILE A 135 13.10 44.74 -33.76
CA ILE A 135 13.54 45.05 -32.40
C ILE A 135 14.86 45.83 -32.45
N ALA A 136 15.82 45.43 -33.30
CA ALA A 136 17.09 46.13 -33.39
C ALA A 136 16.98 47.63 -33.72
N PRO A 137 16.17 48.10 -34.70
CA PRO A 137 16.06 49.53 -34.97
C PRO A 137 15.40 50.29 -33.81
N VAL A 138 14.39 49.72 -33.14
CA VAL A 138 13.73 50.36 -31.99
C VAL A 138 14.71 50.57 -30.85
N PHE A 139 15.44 49.52 -30.46
CA PHE A 139 16.44 49.62 -29.40
C PHE A 139 17.62 50.51 -29.78
N ARG A 140 18.00 50.52 -31.06
CA ARG A 140 19.04 51.42 -31.57
C ARG A 140 18.61 52.89 -31.48
N SER A 141 17.38 53.21 -31.88
CA SER A 141 16.82 54.56 -31.77
C SER A 141 16.70 55.01 -30.32
N MET A 142 16.18 54.15 -29.43
CA MET A 142 16.10 54.45 -28.00
C MET A 142 17.50 54.72 -27.42
N GLY A 143 18.48 53.85 -27.71
CA GLY A 143 19.86 54.02 -27.27
C GLY A 143 20.49 55.33 -27.74
N GLN A 144 20.21 55.76 -28.99
CA GLN A 144 20.71 57.04 -29.50
C GLN A 144 20.09 58.26 -28.82
N ILE A 145 18.79 58.23 -28.51
CA ILE A 145 18.12 59.32 -27.79
C ILE A 145 18.75 59.49 -26.40
N TYR A 146 18.90 58.40 -25.63
CA TYR A 146 19.54 58.47 -24.31
C TYR A 146 21.00 58.93 -24.38
N SER A 147 21.75 58.48 -25.38
CA SER A 147 23.14 58.93 -25.59
C SER A 147 23.23 60.43 -25.91
N SER A 148 22.36 60.95 -26.77
CA SER A 148 22.35 62.37 -27.15
C SER A 148 21.97 63.30 -25.98
N VAL A 149 21.08 62.86 -25.10
CA VAL A 149 20.69 63.63 -23.91
C VAL A 149 21.83 63.67 -22.91
N HIS A 150 22.48 62.53 -22.68
CA HIS A 150 23.62 62.44 -21.76
C HIS A 150 24.79 63.34 -22.18
N THR A 151 25.17 63.32 -23.47
CA THR A 151 26.27 64.17 -23.96
C THR A 151 25.93 65.66 -23.86
N THR A 152 24.69 66.05 -24.17
CA THR A 152 24.24 67.45 -24.09
C THR A 152 24.22 67.98 -22.66
N ILE A 153 23.83 67.17 -21.68
CA ILE A 153 23.84 67.58 -20.28
C ILE A 153 25.28 67.76 -19.81
N SER A 154 26.16 66.81 -20.10
CA SER A 154 27.58 66.87 -19.70
C SER A 154 28.29 68.12 -20.26
N THR A 155 28.07 68.45 -21.53
CA THR A 155 28.68 69.65 -22.13
C THR A 155 28.15 70.95 -21.51
N ARG A 156 26.84 71.05 -21.24
CA ARG A 156 26.25 72.23 -20.58
C ARG A 156 26.76 72.43 -19.15
N GLN A 157 27.03 71.35 -18.41
CA GLN A 157 27.65 71.44 -17.09
C GLN A 157 29.08 71.99 -17.18
N LEU A 158 29.86 71.54 -18.17
CA LEU A 158 31.23 72.03 -18.38
C LEU A 158 31.24 73.53 -18.72
N GLU A 159 30.32 73.99 -19.57
CA GLU A 159 30.18 75.41 -19.90
C GLU A 159 29.75 76.24 -18.67
N ALA A 160 28.79 75.77 -17.88
CA ALA A 160 28.35 76.45 -16.66
C ALA A 160 29.48 76.58 -15.62
N VAL A 161 30.27 75.52 -15.42
CA VAL A 161 31.45 75.56 -14.53
C VAL A 161 32.50 76.54 -15.04
N LYS A 162 32.72 76.60 -16.35
CA LYS A 162 33.69 77.54 -16.95
C LYS A 162 33.28 79.00 -16.78
N GLN A 163 31.98 79.32 -16.82
CA GLN A 163 31.45 80.67 -16.60
C GLN A 163 31.56 81.14 -15.13
N ILE A 164 31.55 80.22 -14.16
CA ILE A 164 31.68 80.56 -12.73
C ILE A 164 33.15 80.82 -12.33
N GLN A 165 34.11 80.34 -13.11
CA GLN A 165 35.55 80.51 -12.87
C GLN A 165 36.16 81.75 -13.56
N VAL A 166 35.35 82.55 -14.27
CA VAL A 166 35.73 83.84 -14.90
C VAL A 166 35.15 84.98 -14.08
#